data_AF-A0A3N5HX07-F1
#
_entry.id   AF-A0A3N5HX07-F1
#
_cell.length_a   1.000
_cell.length_b   1.000
_cell.length_c   1.000
_cell.angle_alpha   90.00
_cell.angle_beta   90.00
_cell.angle_gamma   90.00
#
_symmetry.space_group_name_H-M   'P 1'
#
loop_
_entity.id
_entity.type
_entity.pdbx_description
1 polymer ?
#
loop_
_entity_poly.entity_id
_entity_poly.type
_entity_poly.pdbx_seq_one_letter_code
_entity_poly.pdbx_strand_id
1 'polypeptide(L)'
;MIEPVLDAVLRAPDTFGSRGEARGALVTAGLAPELADWLLLNLEAAADRYRWRVDRRALAALHARSAREDLWPVVEGPRQWSLRCVRGAASPYVNERDAQRLQAAGCPVVTIDGAGHFLHAERPREVVDAVAAGRAGAGPPAGDNGQPRPRDSAAASRPARARAPPSPAPPALHRGSRTCRARAGRRRAPARSPRRRRPDPARCPAA
;
A
#
# COMPACT_ATOMS: atom_id res chain seq x y z
N MET A 1 -5.08 -16.27 2.52
CA MET A 1 -5.94 -15.37 1.68
C MET A 1 -5.10 -14.31 0.97
N ILE A 2 -3.85 -14.05 1.39
CA ILE A 2 -2.96 -13.07 0.74
C ILE A 2 -2.24 -13.68 -0.48
N GLU A 3 -2.07 -15.00 -0.50
CA GLU A 3 -1.30 -15.73 -1.48
C GLU A 3 -1.81 -15.53 -2.92
N PRO A 4 -3.13 -15.61 -3.21
CA PRO A 4 -3.64 -15.36 -4.56
C PRO A 4 -3.45 -13.90 -5.01
N VAL A 5 -3.53 -12.95 -4.08
CA VAL A 5 -3.33 -11.52 -4.36
C VAL A 5 -1.88 -11.25 -4.73
N LEU A 6 -0.95 -11.76 -3.91
CA LEU A 6 0.48 -11.55 -4.13
C LEU A 6 0.93 -12.16 -5.46
N ASP A 7 0.45 -13.36 -5.76
CA ASP A 7 0.74 -14.06 -6.99
C ASP A 7 0.15 -13.36 -8.24
N ALA A 8 -1.10 -12.90 -8.19
CA ALA A 8 -1.68 -12.06 -9.24
C ALA A 8 -0.87 -10.77 -9.45
N VAL A 9 -0.52 -10.09 -8.35
CA VAL A 9 0.30 -8.88 -8.40
C VAL A 9 1.67 -9.17 -8.98
N LEU A 10 2.35 -10.26 -8.63
CA LEU A 10 3.69 -10.60 -9.16
C LEU A 10 3.70 -10.98 -10.64
N ARG A 11 2.65 -11.67 -11.11
CA ARG A 11 2.50 -12.04 -12.53
C ARG A 11 2.09 -10.89 -13.43
N ALA A 12 1.55 -9.81 -12.86
CA ALA A 12 1.16 -8.65 -13.63
C ALA A 12 2.37 -8.02 -14.37
N PRO A 13 2.16 -7.42 -15.56
CA PRO A 13 3.18 -6.65 -16.27
C PRO A 13 3.83 -5.57 -15.40
N ASP A 14 5.11 -5.26 -15.69
CA ASP A 14 5.83 -4.16 -15.02
C ASP A 14 5.26 -2.78 -15.41
N THR A 15 4.69 -2.66 -16.61
CA THR A 15 4.09 -1.41 -17.10
C THR A 15 2.83 -1.66 -17.92
N PHE A 16 1.94 -0.66 -17.95
CA PHE A 16 0.66 -0.70 -18.66
C PHE A 16 0.48 0.54 -19.52
N GLY A 17 -0.27 0.44 -20.62
CA GLY A 17 -0.66 1.60 -21.43
C GLY A 17 -1.79 2.41 -20.79
N SER A 18 -2.61 1.80 -19.93
CA SER A 18 -3.67 2.51 -19.20
C SER A 18 -4.00 1.86 -17.86
N ARG A 19 -4.68 2.61 -16.97
CA ARG A 19 -5.25 2.04 -15.74
C ARG A 19 -6.32 0.99 -16.02
N GLY A 20 -7.08 1.13 -17.11
CA GLY A 20 -8.10 0.15 -17.52
C GLY A 20 -7.49 -1.18 -17.93
N GLU A 21 -6.37 -1.15 -18.66
CA GLU A 21 -5.59 -2.34 -18.99
C GLU A 21 -5.07 -3.05 -17.74
N ALA A 22 -4.47 -2.30 -16.81
CA ALA A 22 -3.98 -2.84 -15.55
C ALA A 22 -5.11 -3.48 -14.72
N ARG A 23 -6.27 -2.82 -14.65
CA ARG A 23 -7.47 -3.37 -14.00
C ARG A 23 -7.89 -4.69 -14.62
N GLY A 24 -7.99 -4.73 -15.95
CA GLY A 24 -8.39 -5.92 -16.71
C GLY A 24 -7.45 -7.11 -16.45
N ALA A 25 -6.14 -6.85 -16.41
CA ALA A 25 -5.15 -7.87 -16.09
C ALA A 25 -5.34 -8.48 -14.69
N LEU A 26 -5.56 -7.64 -13.67
CA LEU A 26 -5.75 -8.08 -12.28
C LEU A 26 -7.08 -8.86 -12.10
N VAL A 27 -8.16 -8.40 -12.73
CA VAL A 27 -9.45 -9.10 -12.69
C VAL A 27 -9.38 -10.43 -13.43
N THR A 28 -8.70 -10.48 -14.59
CA THR A 28 -8.47 -11.74 -15.33
C THR A 28 -7.64 -12.73 -14.51
N ALA A 29 -6.75 -12.24 -13.64
CA ALA A 29 -6.00 -13.06 -12.69
C ALA A 29 -6.85 -13.55 -11.49
N GLY A 30 -8.15 -13.25 -11.45
CA GLY A 30 -9.09 -13.74 -10.44
C GLY A 30 -9.30 -12.81 -9.25
N LEU A 31 -8.79 -11.57 -9.29
CA LEU A 31 -9.03 -10.61 -8.21
C LEU A 31 -10.43 -9.99 -8.32
N ALA A 32 -11.05 -9.76 -7.16
CA ALA A 32 -12.29 -9.00 -7.08
C ALA A 32 -12.10 -7.59 -7.68
N PRO A 33 -13.09 -7.04 -8.40
CA PRO A 33 -12.96 -5.75 -9.08
C PRO A 33 -12.55 -4.60 -8.14
N GLU A 34 -13.11 -4.55 -6.93
CA GLU A 34 -12.85 -3.52 -5.93
C GLU A 34 -11.41 -3.62 -5.39
N LEU A 35 -10.92 -4.84 -5.20
CA LEU A 35 -9.53 -5.08 -4.79
C LEU A 35 -8.56 -4.70 -5.91
N ALA A 36 -8.90 -5.00 -7.16
CA ALA A 36 -8.11 -4.55 -8.31
C ALA A 36 -8.04 -3.02 -8.32
N ASP A 37 -9.17 -2.33 -8.20
CA ASP A 37 -9.23 -0.86 -8.17
C ASP A 37 -8.39 -0.26 -7.05
N TRP A 38 -8.42 -0.86 -5.86
CA TRP A 38 -7.56 -0.46 -4.74
C TRP A 38 -6.07 -0.68 -5.04
N LEU A 39 -5.68 -1.81 -5.63
CA LEU A 39 -4.29 -2.09 -5.99
C LEU A 39 -3.75 -1.08 -7.01
N LEU A 40 -4.59 -0.57 -7.91
CA LEU A 40 -4.20 0.45 -8.90
C LEU A 40 -3.80 1.79 -8.26
N LEU A 41 -4.09 2.04 -6.98
CA LEU A 41 -3.56 3.20 -6.25
C LEU A 41 -2.02 3.16 -6.10
N ASN A 42 -1.43 1.98 -6.33
CA ASN A 42 0.02 1.77 -6.38
C ASN A 42 0.61 1.94 -7.78
N LEU A 43 -0.16 2.42 -8.77
CA LEU A 43 0.38 2.81 -10.07
C LEU A 43 0.67 4.31 -10.11
N GLU A 44 1.77 4.68 -10.77
CA GLU A 44 2.10 6.05 -11.13
C GLU A 44 2.25 6.21 -12.63
N ALA A 45 1.97 7.41 -13.14
CA ALA A 45 2.26 7.75 -14.52
C ALA A 45 3.77 7.86 -14.71
N ALA A 46 4.29 7.23 -15.77
CA ALA A 46 5.68 7.27 -16.17
C ALA A 46 5.74 7.46 -17.69
N ALA A 47 6.03 8.70 -18.10
CA ALA A 47 5.94 9.15 -19.50
C ALA A 47 4.56 8.87 -20.10
N ASP A 48 4.48 7.98 -21.08
CA ASP A 48 3.27 7.57 -21.80
C ASP A 48 2.65 6.27 -21.26
N ARG A 49 3.15 5.77 -20.12
CA ARG A 49 2.72 4.51 -19.51
C ARG A 49 2.42 4.67 -18.02
N TYR A 50 1.95 3.59 -17.41
CA TYR A 50 1.82 3.43 -15.96
C TYR A 50 2.78 2.36 -15.48
N ARG A 51 3.41 2.58 -14.32
CA ARG A 51 4.28 1.59 -13.65
C ARG A 51 3.91 1.45 -12.18
N TRP A 52 4.35 0.37 -11.57
CA TRP A 52 4.22 0.17 -10.12
C TRP A 52 5.11 1.15 -9.35
N ARG A 53 4.54 1.80 -8.35
CA ARG A 53 5.23 2.65 -7.37
C ARG A 53 6.05 1.83 -6.38
N VAL A 54 5.67 0.57 -6.20
CA VAL A 54 6.25 -0.35 -5.22
C VAL A 54 7.05 -1.43 -5.93
N ASP A 55 8.18 -1.83 -5.33
CA ASP A 55 8.88 -3.04 -5.72
C ASP A 55 8.09 -4.27 -5.26
N ARG A 56 7.37 -4.88 -6.20
CA ARG A 56 6.51 -6.03 -5.95
C ARG A 56 7.29 -7.26 -5.48
N ARG A 57 8.52 -7.44 -5.96
CA ARG A 57 9.36 -8.59 -5.58
C ARG A 57 9.92 -8.40 -4.18
N ALA A 58 10.37 -7.19 -3.85
CA ALA A 58 10.79 -6.87 -2.50
C ALA A 58 9.63 -7.00 -1.50
N LEU A 59 8.43 -6.56 -1.87
CA LEU A 59 7.23 -6.72 -1.04
C LEU A 59 6.88 -8.20 -0.82
N ALA A 60 6.95 -9.03 -1.86
CA ALA A 60 6.76 -10.48 -1.74
C ALA A 60 7.79 -11.13 -0.81
N ALA A 61 9.06 -10.75 -0.94
CA ALA A 61 10.13 -11.24 -0.08
C ALA A 61 9.94 -10.80 1.38
N LEU A 62 9.50 -9.56 1.61
CA LEU A 62 9.15 -9.08 2.94
C LEU A 62 8.00 -9.88 3.54
N HIS A 63 6.92 -10.07 2.80
CA HIS A 63 5.77 -10.86 3.24
C HIS A 63 6.19 -12.30 3.62
N ALA A 64 6.99 -12.96 2.78
CA ALA A 64 7.46 -14.32 3.05
C ALA A 64 8.33 -14.43 4.31
N ARG A 65 9.12 -13.39 4.65
CA ARG A 65 9.89 -13.36 5.89
C ARG A 65 8.98 -13.13 7.09
N SER A 66 8.15 -12.08 7.05
CA SER A 66 7.27 -11.72 8.16
C SER A 66 6.25 -12.81 8.49
N ALA A 67 5.75 -13.53 7.49
CA ALA A 67 4.81 -14.64 7.70
C ALA A 67 5.43 -15.86 8.41
N ARG A 68 6.76 -15.96 8.47
CA ARG A 68 7.48 -17.05 9.14
C ARG A 68 8.00 -16.67 10.53
N GLU A 69 7.99 -15.38 10.84
CA GLU A 69 8.54 -14.87 12.08
C GLU A 69 7.49 -14.95 13.18
N ASP A 70 7.82 -15.62 14.28
CA ASP A 70 6.99 -15.59 15.48
C ASP A 70 7.28 -14.31 16.26
N LEU A 71 6.34 -13.36 16.18
CA LEU A 71 6.41 -12.07 16.87
C LEU A 71 5.67 -12.04 18.20
N TRP A 72 5.09 -13.16 18.65
CA TRP A 72 4.39 -13.21 19.94
C TRP A 72 5.24 -12.85 21.16
N PRO A 73 6.55 -13.17 21.23
CA PRO A 73 7.39 -12.73 22.35
C PRO A 73 7.41 -11.21 22.56
N VAL A 74 7.17 -10.41 21.51
CA VAL A 74 7.07 -8.94 21.63
C VAL A 74 5.82 -8.53 22.40
N VAL A 75 4.73 -9.28 22.28
CA VAL A 75 3.47 -9.02 22.97
C VAL A 75 3.42 -9.67 24.35
N GLU A 76 3.98 -10.86 24.49
CA GLU A 76 3.94 -11.64 25.75
C GLU A 76 5.05 -11.22 26.73
N GLY A 77 6.12 -10.59 26.23
CA GLY A 77 7.24 -10.15 27.05
C GLY A 77 6.97 -8.87 27.86
N PRO A 78 7.91 -8.53 28.78
CA PRO A 78 7.88 -7.27 29.51
C PRO A 78 7.91 -6.07 28.55
N ARG A 79 7.03 -5.09 28.78
CA ARG A 79 6.89 -3.89 27.95
C ARG A 79 6.79 -2.64 28.80
N GLN A 80 7.39 -1.55 28.30
CA GLN A 80 7.30 -0.22 28.90
C GLN A 80 6.15 0.62 28.31
N TRP A 81 5.29 -0.01 27.49
CA TRP A 81 4.24 0.64 26.73
C TRP A 81 2.97 -0.21 26.79
N SER A 82 1.82 0.46 26.70
CA SER A 82 0.52 -0.21 26.63
C SER A 82 0.24 -0.67 25.20
N LEU A 83 -0.41 -1.83 25.09
CA LEU A 83 -0.87 -2.37 23.81
C LEU A 83 -2.37 -2.58 23.88
N ARG A 84 -3.06 -2.25 22.79
CA ARG A 84 -4.46 -2.59 22.57
C ARG A 84 -4.60 -3.13 21.16
N CYS A 85 -5.34 -4.21 21.02
CA CYS A 85 -5.73 -4.76 19.72
C CYS A 85 -7.14 -4.27 19.37
N VAL A 86 -7.33 -3.81 18.14
CA VAL A 86 -8.65 -3.55 17.56
C VAL A 86 -8.80 -4.47 16.36
N ARG A 87 -9.82 -5.33 16.37
CA ARG A 87 -10.11 -6.30 15.29
C ARG A 87 -11.53 -6.15 14.77
N GLY A 88 -11.74 -6.51 13.50
CA GLY A 88 -13.07 -6.72 12.95
C GLY A 88 -13.61 -8.11 13.29
N ALA A 89 -14.88 -8.21 13.64
CA ALA A 89 -15.53 -9.49 13.98
C ALA A 89 -15.51 -10.49 12.82
N ALA A 90 -15.64 -10.01 11.57
CA ALA A 90 -15.64 -10.84 10.36
C ALA A 90 -14.22 -11.08 9.79
N SER A 91 -13.17 -10.57 10.43
CA SER A 91 -11.79 -10.72 9.95
C SER A 91 -11.18 -12.04 10.43
N PRO A 92 -10.60 -12.86 9.54
CA PRO A 92 -9.92 -14.10 9.93
C PRO A 92 -8.49 -13.88 10.45
N TYR A 93 -7.96 -12.66 10.40
CA TYR A 93 -6.54 -12.37 10.69
C TYR A 93 -6.17 -12.43 12.17
N VAL A 94 -7.09 -12.00 13.03
CA VAL A 94 -7.00 -12.18 14.48
C VAL A 94 -8.20 -13.02 14.86
N ASN A 95 -8.00 -14.33 14.88
CA ASN A 95 -9.08 -15.25 15.24
C ASN A 95 -9.29 -15.26 16.77
N GLU A 96 -10.22 -16.08 17.24
CA GLU A 96 -10.58 -16.11 18.65
C GLU A 96 -9.46 -16.62 19.55
N ARG A 97 -8.67 -17.59 19.08
CA ARG A 97 -7.49 -18.07 19.81
C ARG A 97 -6.44 -16.96 19.96
N ASP A 98 -6.20 -16.20 18.90
CA ASP A 98 -5.26 -15.07 18.94
C ASP A 98 -5.79 -13.97 19.88
N ALA A 99 -7.09 -13.68 19.85
CA ALA A 99 -7.70 -12.71 20.76
C ALA A 99 -7.55 -13.12 22.23
N GLN A 100 -7.81 -14.38 22.56
CA GLN A 100 -7.60 -14.92 23.91
C GLN A 100 -6.13 -14.84 24.34
N ARG A 101 -5.20 -15.16 23.43
CA ARG A 101 -3.75 -15.06 23.69
C ARG A 101 -3.30 -13.60 23.92
N LEU A 102 -3.84 -12.65 23.17
CA LEU A 102 -3.62 -11.21 23.39
C LEU A 102 -4.14 -10.78 24.77
N GLN A 103 -5.35 -11.18 25.13
CA GLN A 103 -5.95 -10.86 26.43
C GLN A 103 -5.12 -11.44 27.59
N ALA A 104 -4.68 -12.69 27.48
CA ALA A 104 -3.81 -13.34 28.47
C ALA A 104 -2.46 -12.62 28.63
N ALA A 105 -1.95 -12.03 27.54
CA ALA A 105 -0.76 -11.18 27.55
C ALA A 105 -1.03 -9.74 28.05
N GLY A 106 -2.20 -9.46 28.63
CA GLY A 106 -2.56 -8.13 29.12
C GLY A 106 -2.79 -7.09 28.02
N CYS A 107 -3.05 -7.52 26.78
CA CYS A 107 -3.45 -6.65 25.67
C CYS A 107 -4.98 -6.67 25.54
N PRO A 108 -5.69 -5.59 25.89
CA PRO A 108 -7.13 -5.51 25.67
C PRO A 108 -7.46 -5.65 24.18
N VAL A 109 -8.46 -6.47 23.89
CA VAL A 109 -8.96 -6.70 22.52
C VAL A 109 -10.34 -6.04 22.39
N VAL A 110 -10.47 -5.12 21.44
CA VAL A 110 -11.74 -4.52 21.03
C VAL A 110 -12.17 -5.16 19.72
N THR A 111 -13.34 -5.77 19.70
CA THR A 111 -13.94 -6.37 18.50
C THR A 111 -15.01 -5.45 17.95
N ILE A 112 -14.94 -5.10 16.68
CA ILE A 112 -15.90 -4.24 15.99
C ILE A 112 -16.83 -5.10 15.12
N ASP A 113 -18.12 -5.07 15.44
CA ASP A 113 -19.14 -5.84 14.74
C ASP A 113 -19.39 -5.33 13.32
N GLY A 114 -19.51 -6.30 12.40
CA GLY A 114 -19.71 -6.05 10.97
C GLY A 114 -18.53 -5.36 10.26
N ALA A 115 -17.35 -5.32 10.89
CA ALA A 115 -16.09 -5.03 10.22
C ALA A 115 -15.33 -6.33 9.90
N GLY A 116 -14.74 -6.38 8.71
CA GLY A 116 -13.78 -7.38 8.26
C GLY A 116 -12.34 -6.88 8.42
N HIS A 117 -11.52 -7.09 7.39
CA HIS A 117 -10.10 -6.75 7.42
C HIS A 117 -9.84 -5.24 7.35
N PHE A 118 -10.66 -4.50 6.61
CA PHE A 118 -10.48 -3.07 6.39
C PHE A 118 -11.36 -2.25 7.35
N LEU A 119 -11.25 -2.52 8.65
CA LEU A 119 -12.09 -1.91 9.70
C LEU A 119 -12.16 -0.37 9.60
N HIS A 120 -11.07 0.29 9.23
CA HIS A 120 -11.00 1.75 9.10
C HIS A 120 -11.80 2.30 7.92
N ALA A 121 -12.05 1.49 6.89
CA ALA A 121 -12.90 1.85 5.76
C ALA A 121 -14.36 1.45 6.01
N GLU A 122 -14.59 0.33 6.71
CA GLU A 122 -15.92 -0.27 6.91
C GLU A 122 -16.67 0.30 8.12
N ARG A 123 -15.94 0.66 9.18
CA ARG A 123 -16.44 1.16 10.48
C ARG A 123 -15.56 2.29 11.03
N PRO A 124 -15.38 3.39 10.26
CA PRO A 124 -14.38 4.42 10.57
C PRO A 124 -14.59 5.08 11.93
N ARG A 125 -15.84 5.29 12.36
CA ARG A 125 -16.16 5.95 13.63
C ARG A 125 -15.77 5.07 14.81
N GLU A 126 -16.14 3.79 14.75
CA GLU A 126 -15.86 2.79 15.76
C GLU A 126 -14.35 2.55 15.91
N VAL A 127 -13.59 2.58 14.81
CA VAL A 127 -12.12 2.54 14.86
C VAL A 127 -11.56 3.76 15.60
N VAL A 128 -12.03 4.97 15.27
CA VAL A 128 -11.58 6.20 15.91
C VAL A 128 -11.86 6.17 17.42
N ASP A 129 -13.07 5.76 17.81
CA ASP A 129 -13.46 5.67 19.21
C ASP A 129 -12.60 4.64 19.97
N ALA A 130 -12.35 3.47 19.37
CA ALA A 130 -11.51 2.43 19.96
C ALA A 130 -10.06 2.89 20.17
N VAL A 131 -9.51 3.63 19.21
CA VAL A 131 -8.16 4.21 19.27
C VAL A 131 -8.10 5.34 20.31
N ALA A 132 -9.09 6.24 20.32
CA ALA A 132 -9.16 7.35 21.28
C ALA A 132 -9.25 6.85 22.72
N ALA A 133 -10.09 5.84 22.99
CA ALA A 133 -10.21 5.22 24.31
C ALA A 133 -8.89 4.58 24.79
N GLY A 134 -8.07 4.05 23.87
CA GLY A 134 -6.75 3.48 24.21
C GLY A 134 -5.76 4.54 24.71
N ARG A 135 -5.89 5.79 24.26
CA ARG A 135 -5.05 6.91 24.70
C ARG A 135 -5.48 7.45 26.06
N ALA A 136 -6.78 7.48 26.33
CA ALA A 136 -7.32 7.97 27.61
C ALA A 136 -7.03 7.04 28.80
N GLY A 137 -6.90 5.73 28.55
CA GLY A 137 -6.54 4.73 29.58
C GLY A 137 -5.04 4.57 29.83
N ALA A 138 -4.18 5.21 29.02
CA ALA A 138 -2.75 5.25 29.27
C ALA A 138 -2.44 6.45 30.18
N GLY A 139 -2.55 6.26 31.49
CA GLY A 139 -1.99 7.21 32.45
C GLY A 139 -0.49 7.41 32.20
N PRO A 140 0.11 8.55 32.60
CA PRO A 140 1.55 8.75 32.49
C PRO A 140 2.28 7.57 33.15
N PRO A 141 3.44 7.14 32.62
CA PRO A 141 4.20 6.06 33.24
C PRO A 141 4.44 6.38 34.71
N ALA A 142 4.08 5.45 35.60
CA ALA A 142 4.29 5.60 37.02
C ALA A 142 5.79 5.74 37.30
N GLY A 143 6.19 6.89 37.87
CA GLY A 143 7.47 7.07 38.55
C GLY A 143 8.48 8.00 37.86
N ASP A 144 8.18 9.29 37.77
CA ASP A 144 9.21 10.30 38.08
C ASP A 144 9.03 10.64 39.56
N ASN A 145 9.65 9.84 40.43
CA ASN A 145 9.79 10.20 41.85
C ASN A 145 10.69 11.43 41.90
N GLY A 146 10.05 12.60 42.01
CA GLY A 146 10.65 13.92 41.95
C GLY A 146 12.00 14.05 42.63
N GLN A 147 13.06 13.78 41.87
CA GLN A 147 14.38 14.32 42.15
C GLN A 147 14.48 15.66 41.40
N PRO A 148 14.78 16.76 42.10
CA PRO A 148 15.01 18.03 41.43
C PRO A 148 16.21 17.87 40.48
N ARG A 149 15.97 18.09 39.19
CA ARG A 149 17.04 18.08 38.18
C ARG A 149 18.06 19.18 38.53
N PRO A 150 19.35 18.85 38.68
CA PRO A 150 20.37 19.88 38.85
C PRO A 150 20.43 20.73 37.58
N ARG A 151 20.33 22.05 37.77
CA ARG A 151 20.52 23.06 36.72
C ARG A 151 21.94 22.96 36.15
N ASP A 152 22.03 23.26 34.87
CA ASP A 152 23.19 23.21 33.99
C ASP A 152 24.54 23.54 34.63
N SER A 153 25.53 22.66 34.41
CA SER A 153 26.92 23.05 34.14
C SER A 153 27.75 21.82 33.76
N ALA A 154 28.01 21.65 32.46
CA ALA A 154 29.34 21.35 31.92
C ALA A 154 29.22 21.15 30.40
N ALA A 155 29.85 22.07 29.67
CA ALA A 155 30.15 21.90 28.27
C ALA A 155 30.97 20.62 28.07
N ALA A 156 30.43 19.67 27.31
CA ALA A 156 31.18 18.55 26.77
C ALA A 156 31.02 18.55 25.25
N SER A 157 32.14 18.79 24.58
CA SER A 157 32.33 18.92 23.15
C SER A 157 31.66 17.79 22.35
N ARG A 158 30.88 18.17 21.32
CA ARG A 158 30.41 17.24 20.29
C ARG A 158 31.62 16.79 19.45
N PRO A 159 31.86 15.49 19.25
CA PRO A 159 32.78 15.06 18.20
C PRO A 159 32.15 15.36 16.83
N ALA A 160 32.96 15.91 15.94
CA ALA A 160 32.58 16.20 14.56
C ALA A 160 32.13 14.91 13.86
N ARG A 161 30.93 14.94 13.25
CA ARG A 161 30.51 13.89 12.32
C ARG A 161 31.46 13.89 11.12
N ALA A 162 32.21 12.80 10.93
CA ALA A 162 32.90 12.53 9.69
C ALA A 162 31.88 12.52 8.54
N ARG A 163 32.11 13.34 7.52
CA ARG A 163 31.37 13.29 6.25
C ARG A 163 31.66 11.95 5.59
N ALA A 164 30.62 11.22 5.22
CA ALA A 164 30.76 10.06 4.33
C ALA A 164 31.33 10.52 2.98
N PRO A 165 32.24 9.75 2.34
CA PRO A 165 32.73 10.05 1.00
C PRO A 165 31.59 9.95 -0.03
N PRO A 166 31.61 10.76 -1.10
CA PRO A 166 30.63 10.66 -2.18
C PRO A 166 30.74 9.29 -2.87
N SER A 167 29.59 8.71 -3.21
CA SER A 167 29.52 7.49 -4.04
C SER A 167 30.18 7.70 -5.39
N PRO A 168 30.86 6.68 -5.95
CA PRO A 168 31.48 6.77 -7.27
C PRO A 168 30.42 6.99 -8.35
N ALA A 169 30.74 7.88 -9.29
CA ALA A 169 29.91 8.17 -10.46
C ALA A 169 29.71 6.92 -11.34
N PRO A 170 28.55 6.77 -12.00
CA PRO A 170 28.32 5.67 -12.93
C PRO A 170 29.28 5.79 -14.14
N PRO A 171 29.69 4.65 -14.73
CA PRO A 171 30.58 4.66 -15.89
C PRO A 171 29.95 5.38 -17.08
N ALA A 172 30.76 6.20 -17.74
CA ALA A 172 30.37 6.96 -18.92
C ALA A 172 29.90 6.02 -20.04
N LEU A 173 28.63 6.16 -20.45
CA LEU A 173 28.14 5.59 -21.69
C LEU A 173 28.91 6.22 -22.85
N HIS A 174 29.63 5.38 -23.59
CA HIS A 174 30.27 5.73 -24.85
C HIS A 174 29.27 6.47 -25.75
N ARG A 175 29.53 7.75 -26.02
CA ARG A 175 28.91 8.48 -27.13
C ARG A 175 29.44 7.89 -28.44
N GLY A 176 28.76 6.87 -28.93
CA GLY A 176 28.86 6.41 -30.30
C GLY A 176 28.12 7.39 -31.21
N SER A 177 28.90 8.21 -31.91
CA SER A 177 28.50 9.05 -33.03
C SER A 177 27.79 8.22 -34.11
N ARG A 178 26.52 8.55 -34.38
CA ARG A 178 25.89 8.30 -35.69
C ARG A 178 25.11 9.53 -36.12
N THR A 179 25.81 10.37 -36.87
CA THR A 179 25.22 11.24 -37.87
C THR A 179 24.70 10.36 -39.00
N CYS A 180 23.39 10.39 -39.28
CA CYS A 180 22.91 10.14 -40.64
C CYS A 180 21.54 10.78 -40.90
N ARG A 181 21.60 11.87 -41.65
CA ARG A 181 20.66 12.39 -42.66
C ARG A 181 19.15 12.17 -42.49
N ALA A 182 18.49 13.33 -42.44
CA ALA A 182 17.14 13.57 -42.91
C ALA A 182 16.82 12.88 -44.25
N ARG A 183 15.64 12.27 -44.32
CA ARG A 183 14.83 12.19 -45.55
C ARG A 183 13.40 12.59 -45.23
N ALA A 184 13.00 13.70 -45.83
CA ALA A 184 11.61 14.12 -45.98
C ALA A 184 10.84 13.09 -46.83
N GLY A 185 9.68 12.68 -46.34
CA GLY A 185 8.82 11.68 -46.98
C GLY A 185 7.34 12.00 -46.77
N ARG A 186 6.85 12.92 -47.61
CA ARG A 186 5.48 13.16 -48.10
C ARG A 186 4.29 12.49 -47.37
N ARG A 187 3.40 13.40 -46.92
CA ARG A 187 1.95 13.28 -46.67
C ARG A 187 1.23 12.18 -47.47
N ARG A 188 0.38 11.40 -46.78
CA ARG A 188 -0.90 10.91 -47.30
C ARG A 188 -1.96 10.96 -46.21
N ALA A 189 -3.05 11.68 -46.48
CA ALA A 189 -4.26 11.72 -45.68
C ALA A 189 -5.12 10.48 -45.97
N PRO A 190 -5.80 9.88 -44.99
CA PRO A 190 -6.84 8.88 -45.27
C PRO A 190 -8.18 9.53 -45.62
N ALA A 191 -8.85 8.90 -46.58
CA ALA A 191 -10.05 9.32 -47.27
C ALA A 191 -11.30 9.37 -46.37
N ARG A 192 -12.22 10.28 -46.72
CA ARG A 192 -13.56 10.43 -46.15
C ARG A 192 -14.43 9.20 -46.46
N SER A 193 -14.99 8.57 -45.44
CA SER A 193 -16.04 7.56 -45.56
C SER A 193 -17.38 8.18 -45.98
N PRO A 194 -18.17 7.52 -46.86
CA PRO A 194 -19.46 8.03 -47.31
C PRO A 194 -20.55 7.88 -46.25
N ARG A 195 -21.36 8.93 -46.13
CA ARG A 195 -22.56 9.06 -45.30
C ARG A 195 -23.54 7.90 -45.55
N ARG A 196 -23.82 7.09 -44.52
CA ARG A 196 -25.01 6.21 -44.52
C ARG A 196 -26.25 7.06 -44.26
N ARG A 197 -27.22 6.96 -45.19
CA ARG A 197 -28.54 7.58 -45.14
C ARG A 197 -29.32 7.03 -43.94
N ARG A 198 -29.99 7.92 -43.20
CA ARG A 198 -31.08 7.59 -42.26
C ARG A 198 -32.32 7.16 -43.06
N PRO A 199 -33.06 6.12 -42.66
CA PRO A 199 -34.44 5.94 -43.07
C PRO A 199 -35.39 6.79 -42.20
N ASP A 200 -36.38 7.37 -42.86
CA ASP A 200 -37.48 8.18 -42.32
C ASP A 200 -38.46 7.34 -41.46
N PRO A 201 -39.13 7.91 -40.44
CA PRO A 201 -40.07 7.21 -39.56
C PRO A 201 -41.50 7.33 -40.09
N ALA A 202 -42.06 6.24 -40.64
CA ALA A 202 -43.50 6.12 -40.83
C ALA A 202 -43.92 4.66 -41.04
N ARG A 203 -44.49 4.05 -39.98
CA ARG A 203 -45.73 3.23 -40.01
C ARG A 203 -45.89 2.48 -38.69
N CYS A 204 -46.80 2.97 -37.85
CA CYS A 204 -47.57 2.12 -36.94
C CYS A 204 -48.49 1.19 -37.76
N PRO A 205 -48.81 0.02 -37.22
CA PRO A 205 -50.22 -0.33 -37.09
C PRO A 205 -50.57 -0.76 -35.66
N ALA A 206 -51.82 -0.47 -35.33
CA ALA A 206 -52.49 -0.73 -34.07
C ALA A 206 -52.76 -2.23 -33.83
N ALA A 207 -52.73 -2.61 -32.56
CA ALA A 207 -53.68 -3.51 -31.91
C ALA A 207 -53.81 -3.05 -30.45
#